data_AF-A0A961NKI8-F1
#
_entry.id   AF-A0A961NKI8-F1
#
_cell.length_a   1.000
_cell.length_b   1.000
_cell.length_c   1.000
_cell.angle_alpha   90.00
_cell.angle_beta   90.00
_cell.angle_gamma   90.00
#
_symmetry.space_group_name_H-M   'P 1'
#
loop_
_entity.id
_entity.type
_entity.pdbx_description
1 polymer ?
#
loop_
_entity_poly.entity_id
_entity_poly.type
_entity_poly.pdbx_seq_one_letter_code
_entity_poly.pdbx_strand_id
1 'polypeptide(L)'
;EFVNYMHALCAPEQIYIPMIFEFGTLDSHLPAGGLASVHNMILENQGHHYGYATEDVRQETLRRFREMFYPSDPGWKKAVIEQGRTVLAQLPERLAAL
;
A
#
# COMPACT_ATOMS: atom_id res chain seq x y z
N GLU A 1 12.85 -10.07 -9.88
CA GLU A 1 14.11 -9.39 -10.27
C GLU A 1 14.58 -8.33 -9.29
N PHE A 2 13.75 -7.34 -8.91
CA PHE A 2 14.17 -6.25 -8.01
C PHE A 2 14.77 -6.70 -6.66
N VAL A 3 14.16 -7.67 -5.98
CA VAL A 3 14.67 -8.20 -4.70
C VAL A 3 16.06 -8.82 -4.84
N ASN A 4 16.30 -9.55 -5.93
CA ASN A 4 17.61 -10.16 -6.21
C ASN A 4 18.64 -9.10 -6.60
N TYR A 5 18.22 -8.08 -7.35
CA TYR A 5 19.06 -6.93 -7.65
C TYR A 5 19.51 -6.21 -6.37
N MET A 6 18.59 -5.94 -5.45
CA MET A 6 18.91 -5.31 -4.17
C MET A 6 19.84 -6.18 -3.32
N HIS A 7 19.65 -7.50 -3.30
CA HIS A 7 20.55 -8.41 -2.61
C HIS A 7 21.98 -8.37 -3.19
N ALA A 8 22.13 -8.30 -4.51
CA ALA A 8 23.43 -8.23 -5.16
C ALA A 8 24.21 -6.93 -4.88
N LEU A 9 23.54 -5.89 -4.36
CA LEU A 9 24.19 -4.66 -3.91
C LEU A 9 24.72 -4.73 -2.47
N CYS A 10 24.31 -5.73 -1.69
CA CYS A 10 24.79 -5.93 -0.33
C CYS A 10 26.20 -6.55 -0.35
N ALA A 11 27.04 -6.14 0.61
CA ALA A 11 28.32 -6.80 0.82
C ALA A 11 28.08 -8.26 1.30
N PRO A 12 28.98 -9.22 0.99
CA PRO A 12 28.79 -10.63 1.33
C PRO A 12 28.51 -10.92 2.81
N GLU A 13 29.02 -10.09 3.70
CA GLU A 13 28.84 -10.16 5.16
C GLU A 13 27.53 -9.56 5.67
N GLN A 14 26.75 -8.89 4.82
CA GLN A 14 25.49 -8.27 5.21
C GLN A 14 24.32 -9.25 5.09
N ILE A 15 23.50 -9.31 6.13
CA ILE A 15 22.24 -10.06 6.11
C ILE A 15 21.18 -9.21 5.39
N TYR A 16 20.68 -9.71 4.27
CA TYR A 16 19.59 -9.10 3.51
C TYR A 16 18.29 -9.86 3.72
N ILE A 17 17.28 -9.17 4.27
CA ILE A 17 15.95 -9.73 4.49
C ILE A 17 14.92 -8.84 3.76
N PRO A 18 14.46 -9.25 2.58
CA PRO A 18 13.43 -8.50 1.88
C PRO A 18 12.10 -8.62 2.63
N MET A 19 11.47 -7.48 2.90
CA MET A 19 10.15 -7.41 3.52
C MET A 19 9.21 -6.52 2.71
N ILE A 20 7.97 -6.96 2.56
CA ILE A 20 6.88 -6.19 1.96
C ILE A 20 5.87 -5.89 3.07
N PHE A 21 5.49 -4.63 3.20
CA PHE A 21 4.46 -4.20 4.13
C PHE A 21 3.21 -3.82 3.34
N GLU A 22 2.14 -4.57 3.57
CA GLU A 22 0.82 -4.26 3.02
C GLU A 22 -0.08 -3.80 4.17
N PHE A 23 -0.71 -2.65 3.97
CA PHE A 23 -1.63 -2.06 4.94
C PHE A 23 -3.03 -2.10 4.36
N GLY A 24 -3.97 -2.67 5.10
CA GLY A 24 -5.38 -2.68 4.69
C GLY A 24 -5.92 -1.26 4.59
N THR A 25 -6.66 -0.99 3.52
CA THR A 25 -7.32 0.29 3.25
C THR A 25 -8.77 0.05 2.84
N LEU A 26 -9.63 1.04 3.09
CA LEU A 26 -11.06 1.03 2.74
C LEU A 26 -11.87 -0.17 3.25
N ASP A 27 -11.38 -0.89 4.27
CA ASP A 27 -11.99 -2.16 4.73
C ASP A 27 -12.32 -3.09 3.56
N SER A 28 -11.40 -3.23 2.60
CA SER A 28 -11.60 -4.00 1.35
C SER A 28 -11.97 -5.48 1.56
N HIS A 29 -11.75 -6.01 2.76
CA HIS A 29 -12.21 -7.33 3.18
C HIS A 29 -13.73 -7.41 3.43
N LEU A 30 -14.39 -6.26 3.66
CA LEU A 30 -15.83 -6.15 3.78
C LEU A 30 -16.47 -5.91 2.40
N PRO A 31 -17.69 -6.41 2.14
CA PRO A 31 -18.35 -6.26 0.84
C PRO A 31 -18.44 -4.81 0.34
N ALA A 32 -18.74 -3.86 1.25
CA ALA A 32 -18.85 -2.45 0.89
C ALA A 32 -17.49 -1.84 0.48
N GLY A 33 -16.43 -2.16 1.22
CA GLY A 33 -15.07 -1.71 0.92
C GLY A 33 -14.52 -2.29 -0.37
N GLY A 34 -14.76 -3.59 -0.60
CA GLY A 34 -14.40 -4.28 -1.83
C GLY A 34 -15.10 -3.68 -3.05
N LEU A 35 -16.41 -3.43 -2.95
CA LEU A 35 -17.17 -2.80 -4.04
C LEU A 35 -16.67 -1.37 -4.35
N ALA A 36 -16.42 -0.56 -3.32
CA ALA A 36 -15.86 0.78 -3.49
C ALA A 36 -14.49 0.75 -4.17
N SER A 37 -13.63 -0.21 -3.79
CA SER A 37 -12.29 -0.39 -4.37
C SER A 37 -12.37 -0.75 -5.86
N VAL A 38 -13.22 -1.71 -6.24
CA VAL A 38 -13.42 -2.09 -7.64
C VAL A 38 -13.98 -0.93 -8.46
N HIS A 39 -14.97 -0.21 -7.91
CA HIS A 39 -15.58 0.92 -8.60
C HIS A 39 -14.58 2.05 -8.85
N ASN A 40 -13.78 2.41 -7.84
CA ASN A 40 -12.74 3.44 -7.98
C ASN A 40 -11.68 3.03 -9.02
N MET A 41 -11.27 1.75 -9.04
CA MET A 41 -10.34 1.22 -10.04
C MET A 41 -10.91 1.31 -11.47
N ILE A 42 -12.19 0.98 -11.66
CA ILE A 42 -12.85 1.10 -12.96
C ILE A 42 -12.85 2.56 -13.42
N LEU A 43 -13.24 3.49 -12.55
CA LEU A 43 -13.31 4.91 -12.92
C LEU A 43 -11.94 5.49 -13.26
N GLU A 44 -10.90 5.16 -12.49
CA GLU A 44 -9.54 5.64 -12.76
C GLU A 44 -9.03 5.10 -14.09
N ASN A 45 -9.16 3.80 -14.35
CA ASN A 45 -8.75 3.20 -15.63
C ASN A 45 -9.51 3.78 -16.82
N GLN A 46 -10.82 4.01 -16.68
CA GLN A 46 -11.62 4.61 -17.75
C GLN A 46 -11.13 6.04 -18.05
N GLY A 47 -10.91 6.84 -17.01
CA GLY A 47 -10.39 8.19 -17.16
C GLY A 47 -8.96 8.25 -17.72
N HIS A 48 -8.10 7.33 -17.30
CA HIS A 48 -6.72 7.22 -17.77
C HIS A 48 -6.65 6.87 -19.26
N HIS A 49 -7.44 5.90 -19.71
CA HIS A 49 -7.38 5.39 -21.09
C HIS A 49 -8.25 6.16 -22.09
N TYR A 50 -9.40 6.68 -21.66
CA TYR A 50 -10.39 7.30 -22.56
C TYR A 50 -10.64 8.79 -22.27
N GLY A 51 -9.98 9.34 -21.26
CA GLY A 51 -10.15 10.72 -20.83
C GLY A 51 -11.30 10.92 -19.85
N TYR A 52 -11.34 12.12 -19.25
CA TYR A 52 -12.36 12.51 -18.29
C TYR A 52 -13.34 13.49 -18.93
N ALA A 53 -14.61 13.40 -18.54
CA ALA A 53 -15.65 14.31 -19.04
C ALA A 53 -15.39 15.78 -18.65
N THR A 54 -14.88 16.01 -17.43
CA THR A 54 -14.49 17.32 -16.92
C THR A 54 -13.28 17.20 -16.00
N GLU A 55 -12.62 18.33 -15.74
CA GLU A 55 -11.50 18.37 -14.79
C GLU A 55 -11.96 18.05 -13.35
N ASP A 56 -13.16 18.47 -12.93
CA ASP A 56 -13.68 18.15 -11.60
C ASP A 56 -13.86 16.64 -11.41
N VAL A 57 -14.37 15.94 -12.44
CA VAL A 57 -14.50 14.47 -12.42
C VAL A 57 -13.11 13.82 -12.32
N ARG A 58 -12.14 14.34 -13.07
CA ARG A 58 -10.75 13.87 -12.98
C ARG A 58 -10.21 14.01 -11.56
N GLN A 59 -10.35 15.17 -10.94
CA GLN A 59 -9.84 15.42 -9.59
C GLN A 59 -10.50 14.52 -8.55
N GLU A 60 -11.82 14.33 -8.61
CA GLU A 60 -12.52 13.44 -7.68
C GLU A 60 -12.12 11.97 -7.88
N THR A 61 -12.01 11.50 -9.13
CA THR A 61 -11.57 10.12 -9.41
C THR A 61 -10.15 9.89 -8.89
N LEU A 62 -9.21 10.80 -9.15
CA LEU A 62 -7.83 10.70 -8.67
C LEU A 62 -7.75 10.78 -7.14
N ARG A 63 -8.57 11.63 -6.51
CA ARG A 63 -8.67 11.70 -5.05
C ARG A 63 -9.14 10.37 -4.48
N ARG A 64 -10.24 9.81 -4.98
CA ARG A 64 -10.78 8.51 -4.56
C ARG A 64 -9.79 7.36 -4.76
N PHE A 65 -9.10 7.36 -5.91
CA PHE A 65 -8.07 6.36 -6.20
C PHE A 65 -6.92 6.45 -5.21
N ARG A 66 -6.44 7.67 -4.89
CA ARG A 66 -5.39 7.87 -3.89
C ARG A 66 -5.81 7.37 -2.51
N GLU A 67 -7.05 7.62 -2.09
CA GLU A 67 -7.59 7.13 -0.80
C GLU A 67 -7.54 5.59 -0.68
N MET A 68 -7.51 4.85 -1.80
CA MET A 68 -7.35 3.39 -1.77
C MET A 68 -5.96 2.95 -1.30
N PHE A 69 -4.93 3.80 -1.38
CA PHE A 69 -3.55 3.42 -1.06
C PHE A 69 -2.94 4.27 0.05
N TYR A 70 -3.39 5.51 0.17
CA TYR A 70 -2.95 6.46 1.18
C TYR A 70 -4.15 7.24 1.70
N PRO A 71 -4.95 6.63 2.59
CA PRO A 71 -6.09 7.29 3.21
C PRO A 71 -5.71 8.62 3.86
N SER A 72 -6.58 9.61 3.68
CA SER A 72 -6.49 10.91 4.35
C SER A 72 -6.78 10.84 5.86
N ASP A 73 -7.35 9.73 6.33
CA ASP A 73 -7.63 9.50 7.75
C ASP A 73 -6.33 9.50 8.59
N PRO A 74 -6.15 10.46 9.52
CA PRO A 74 -4.99 10.49 10.41
C PRO A 74 -4.98 9.31 11.38
N GLY A 75 -6.14 8.72 11.71
CA GLY A 75 -6.28 7.54 12.54
C GLY A 75 -5.63 6.31 11.90
N TRP A 76 -5.97 6.04 10.63
CA TRP A 76 -5.31 5.00 9.83
C TRP A 76 -3.79 5.16 9.81
N LYS A 77 -3.28 6.38 9.53
CA LYS A 77 -1.83 6.63 9.48
C LYS A 77 -1.15 6.34 10.83
N LYS A 78 -1.77 6.77 11.93
CA LYS A 78 -1.26 6.50 13.28
C LYS A 78 -1.22 4.99 13.55
N ALA A 79 -2.31 4.28 13.25
CA ALA A 79 -2.42 2.84 13.46
C ALA A 79 -1.34 2.06 12.68
N VAL A 80 -1.13 2.40 11.40
CA VAL A 80 -0.08 1.80 10.56
C VAL A 80 1.31 1.97 11.17
N ILE A 81 1.64 3.17 11.67
CA ILE A 81 2.94 3.45 12.30
C ILE A 81 3.11 2.66 13.60
N GLU A 82 2.08 2.61 14.45
CA GLU A 82 2.13 1.91 15.73
C GLU A 82 2.25 0.39 15.55
N GLN A 83 1.48 -0.18 14.62
CA GLN A 83 1.57 -1.60 14.26
C GLN A 83 2.96 -1.92 13.67
N GLY A 84 3.45 -1.10 12.74
CA GLY A 84 4.77 -1.26 12.15
C GLY A 84 5.88 -1.25 13.19
N ARG A 85 5.85 -0.32 14.15
CA ARG A 85 6.82 -0.29 15.28
C ARG A 85 6.79 -1.58 16.09
N THR A 86 5.59 -2.09 16.38
CA THR A 86 5.42 -3.32 17.15
C THR A 86 6.03 -4.52 16.43
N VAL A 87 5.74 -4.67 15.13
CA VAL A 87 6.25 -5.78 14.32
C VAL A 87 7.77 -5.71 14.16
N LEU A 88 8.31 -4.52 13.85
CA LEU A 88 9.75 -4.34 13.65
C LEU A 88 10.54 -4.56 14.94
N ALA A 89 9.99 -4.20 16.10
CA ALA A 89 10.64 -4.46 17.39
C ALA A 89 10.81 -5.97 17.68
N GLN A 90 9.94 -6.82 17.14
CA GLN A 90 10.01 -8.28 17.29
C GLN A 90 10.94 -8.95 16.27
N LEU A 91 11.44 -8.19 15.28
CA LEU A 91 12.24 -8.73 14.19
C LEU A 91 13.51 -9.44 14.67
N PRO A 92 14.32 -8.90 15.62
CA PRO A 92 15.53 -9.57 16.08
C PRO A 92 15.29 -10.97 16.65
N GLU A 93 14.23 -11.13 17.47
CA GLU A 93 13.86 -12.44 18.05
C GLU A 93 13.43 -13.42 16.98
N ARG A 94 12.62 -12.96 16.00
CA ARG A 94 12.16 -13.79 14.89
C ARG A 94 13.29 -14.22 13.97
N LEU A 95 14.28 -13.35 13.75
CA LEU A 95 15.46 -13.68 12.94
C LEU A 95 16.42 -14.63 13.66
N ALA A 96 16.54 -14.53 14.99
CA ALA A 96 17.35 -15.46 15.77
C ALA A 96 16.76 -16.88 15.84
N ALA A 97 15.48 -17.04 15.52
CA ALA A 97 14.77 -18.33 15.49
C ALA A 97 14.76 -19.01 14.12
N LEU A 98 15.33 -18.37 13.08
CA LEU A 98 15.50 -18.90 11.72
C LEU A 98 16.90 -19.51 11.55
#